data_AF-A0A8S3A042-F1
#
_entry.id   AF-A0A8S3A042-F1
#
_cell.length_a   1.000
_cell.length_b   1.000
_cell.length_c   1.000
_cell.angle_alpha   90.00
_cell.angle_beta   90.00
_cell.angle_gamma   90.00
#
_symmetry.space_group_name_H-M   'P 1'
#
loop_
_entity.id
_entity.type
_entity.pdbx_description
1 polymer ?
#
loop_
_entity_poly.entity_id
_entity_poly.type
_entity_poly.pdbx_seq_one_letter_code
_entity_poly.pdbx_strand_id
1 'polypeptide(L)' 'KSIVVDDVNGDTILDIIISGQGSGRNNIGVLYGLNDGTFLVRKSYSTGVTAAALSIAIADFDNDDGKDFVT' A
#
# COMPACT_ATOMS: atom_id res chain seq x y z
N LYS A 1 9.15 1.32 8.69
CA LYS A 1 8.15 2.21 8.07
C LYS A 1 8.72 2.67 6.75
N SER A 2 8.05 2.37 5.65
CA SER A 2 8.45 2.81 4.32
C SER A 2 7.25 3.44 3.61
N ILE A 3 7.54 4.22 2.57
CA ILE A 3 6.57 4.84 1.68
C ILE A 3 6.96 4.50 0.25
N VAL A 4 5.96 4.16 -0.57
CA VAL A 4 6.10 3.89 -2.00
C VAL A 4 4.95 4.59 -2.74
N VAL A 5 5.19 4.94 -4.00
CA VAL A 5 4.21 5.55 -4.90
C VAL A 5 4.11 4.68 -6.14
N ASP A 6 2.90 4.23 -6.48
CA ASP A 6 2.58 3.43 -7.67
C ASP A 6 1.08 3.57 -7.98
N ASP A 7 0.65 3.23 -9.19
CA ASP A 7 -0.77 3.06 -9.54
C ASP A 7 -1.18 1.64 -9.15
N VAL A 8 -1.90 1.49 -8.02
CA VAL A 8 -2.23 0.17 -7.46
C VAL A 8 -3.68 -0.25 -7.70
N ASN A 9 -4.50 0.63 -8.25
CA ASN A 9 -5.89 0.34 -8.59
C ASN A 9 -6.15 0.36 -10.12
N GLY A 10 -5.15 0.69 -10.93
CA GLY A 10 -5.19 0.70 -12.39
C GLY A 10 -5.93 1.89 -12.99
N ASP A 11 -6.12 2.98 -12.24
CA ASP A 11 -6.87 4.15 -12.70
C ASP A 11 -6.00 5.22 -13.39
N THR A 12 -4.70 4.95 -13.57
CA THR A 12 -3.67 5.84 -14.15
C THR A 12 -3.29 7.04 -13.28
N ILE A 13 -3.72 7.08 -12.03
CA ILE A 13 -3.39 8.09 -11.02
C ILE A 13 -2.44 7.45 -10.01
N LEU A 14 -1.41 8.20 -9.59
CA LEU A 14 -0.48 7.70 -8.58
C LEU A 14 -1.11 7.66 -7.19
N ASP A 15 -0.97 6.53 -6.53
CA ASP A 15 -1.40 6.29 -5.16
C ASP A 15 -0.21 6.32 -4.19
N ILE A 16 -0.49 6.49 -2.89
CA ILE A 16 0.52 6.41 -1.83
C ILE A 16 0.32 5.16 -0.99
N ILE A 17 1.37 4.35 -0.88
CA ILE A 17 1.41 3.12 -0.10
C ILE A 17 2.37 3.31 1.08
N ILE A 18 1.88 3.02 2.29
CA ILE A 18 2.61 3.24 3.54
C ILE A 18 2.67 1.93 4.32
N SER A 19 3.86 1.46 4.67
CA SER A 19 4.02 0.37 5.64
C SER A 19 4.28 0.94 7.03
N GLY A 20 3.64 0.34 8.02
CA GLY A 20 3.97 0.63 9.39
C GLY A 20 3.19 -0.17 10.39
N GLN A 21 3.68 -0.10 11.63
CA GLN A 21 2.98 -0.66 12.77
C GLN A 21 1.83 0.27 13.16
N GLY A 22 0.61 -0.24 13.13
CA GLY A 22 -0.59 0.39 13.70
C GLY A 22 -1.28 -0.59 14.65
N SER A 23 -1.93 -0.14 15.72
CA SER A 23 -2.63 -1.00 16.70
C SER A 23 -1.87 -2.29 17.10
N GLY A 24 -0.53 -2.24 17.20
CA GLY A 24 0.32 -3.38 17.55
C GLY A 24 0.56 -4.42 16.44
N ARG A 25 0.10 -4.18 15.21
CA ARG A 25 0.28 -5.07 14.03
C ARG A 25 0.92 -4.32 12.87
N ASN A 26 1.62 -5.05 12.01
CA ASN A 26 2.14 -4.47 10.78
C ASN A 26 1.00 -4.36 9.74
N ASN A 27 0.78 -3.15 9.26
CA ASN A 27 -0.29 -2.84 8.32
C ASN A 27 0.26 -2.08 7.11
N ILE A 28 -0.36 -2.32 5.96
CA ILE A 28 -0.17 -1.52 4.75
C ILE A 28 -1.37 -0.58 4.63
N GLY A 29 -1.08 0.72 4.50
CA GLY A 29 -2.07 1.74 4.18
C GLY A 29 -1.99 2.13 2.71
N VAL A 30 -3.13 2.30 2.05
CA VAL A 30 -3.22 2.83 0.69
C VAL A 30 -4.08 4.09 0.71
N LEU A 31 -3.54 5.17 0.14
CA LEU A 31 -4.25 6.42 -0.11
C LEU A 31 -4.39 6.57 -1.62
N TYR A 32 -5.63 6.50 -2.11
CA TYR A 32 -5.90 6.57 -3.55
C TYR A 32 -5.90 8.00 -4.05
N GLY A 33 -5.14 8.29 -5.11
CA GLY A 33 -5.05 9.62 -5.69
C GLY A 33 -6.35 10.06 -6.38
N LEU A 34 -6.58 11.37 -6.46
CA LEU A 34 -7.75 11.96 -7.12
C LEU A 34 -7.41 12.88 -8.31
N ASN A 35 -6.16 12.84 -8.79
CA ASN A 35 -5.64 13.66 -9.91
C ASN A 35 -5.74 15.19 -9.75
N ASP A 36 -6.13 15.66 -8.56
CA ASP A 36 -6.20 17.08 -8.16
C ASP A 36 -5.23 17.39 -7.01
N GLY A 37 -4.34 16.45 -6.69
CA GLY A 37 -3.41 16.53 -5.57
C GLY A 37 -4.01 16.11 -4.22
N THR A 38 -5.28 15.70 -4.19
CA THR A 38 -5.94 15.15 -3.02
C THR A 38 -5.98 13.62 -3.06
N PHE A 39 -6.30 13.01 -1.91
CA PHE A 39 -6.31 11.56 -1.73
C PHE A 39 -7.56 11.11 -0.98
N LEU A 40 -8.11 9.96 -1.37
CA LEU A 40 -9.21 9.31 -0.65
C LEU A 40 -8.76 8.76 0.71
N VAL A 41 -9.78 8.47 1.53
CA VAL A 41 -9.60 7.88 2.86
C VAL A 41 -8.77 6.60 2.77
N ARG A 42 -7.77 6.53 3.66
CA ARG A 42 -6.84 5.41 3.77
C ARG A 42 -7.58 4.08 3.95
N LYS A 43 -7.38 3.14 3.04
CA LYS A 43 -7.68 1.72 3.28
C LYS A 43 -6.49 1.06 3.96
N SER A 44 -6.73 0.21 4.96
CA SER A 44 -5.67 -0.46 5.72
C SER A 44 -5.80 -1.97 5.63
N TYR A 45 -4.70 -2.64 5.33
CA TYR A 45 -4.59 -4.09 5.21
C TYR A 45 -3.65 -4.62 6.28
N SER A 46 -4.12 -5.57 7.09
CA SER A 46 -3.28 -6.28 8.05
C SER A 46 -2.43 -7.31 7.33
N THR A 47 -1.13 -7.30 7.59
CA THR A 47 -0.20 -8.29 7.04
C THR A 47 -0.14 -9.57 7.87
N GLY A 48 -0.93 -9.65 8.95
CA GLY A 48 -0.98 -10.80 9.86
C GLY A 48 0.22 -10.93 10.79
N VAL A 49 1.32 -10.22 10.51
CA VAL A 49 2.55 -10.24 11.31
C VAL A 49 2.64 -9.05 12.28
N THR A 50 3.33 -9.26 13.39
CA THR A 50 3.56 -8.25 14.43
C THR A 50 4.87 -7.49 14.25
N ALA A 51 5.84 -8.11 13.57
CA ALA A 51 7.12 -7.50 13.22
C ALA A 51 6.92 -6.33 12.27
N ALA A 52 7.60 -5.21 12.54
CA ALA A 52 7.46 -4.02 11.72
C ALA A 52 8.13 -4.22 10.34
N ALA A 53 7.40 -3.85 9.30
CA ALA A 53 7.92 -3.68 7.95
C ALA A 53 9.13 -2.74 7.91
N LEU A 54 10.22 -3.20 7.30
CA LEU A 54 11.36 -2.33 6.97
C LEU A 54 11.26 -1.78 5.54
N SER A 55 10.67 -2.54 4.62
CA SER A 55 10.53 -2.18 3.21
C SER A 55 9.16 -2.61 2.67
N ILE A 56 8.79 -2.10 1.49
CA ILE A 56 7.67 -2.60 0.68
C ILE A 56 8.21 -2.89 -0.72
N ALA A 57 7.78 -4.01 -1.31
CA ALA A 57 7.88 -4.28 -2.74
C ALA A 57 6.47 -4.38 -3.33
N ILE A 58 6.33 -3.93 -4.58
CA ILE A 58 5.07 -3.91 -5.33
C ILE A 58 5.32 -4.58 -6.68
N ALA A 59 4.50 -5.58 -7.01
CA ALA A 59 4.46 -6.25 -8.31
C ALA A 59 3.15 -7.02 -8.42
N ASP A 60 2.84 -7.55 -9.60
CA ASP A 60 1.87 -8.64 -9.72
C ASP A 60 2.62 -9.95 -9.40
N PHE A 61 2.37 -10.52 -8.21
CA PHE A 61 3.07 -11.72 -7.74
C PHE A 61 2.27 -13.00 -7.98
N ASP A 62 0.94 -12.91 -8.11
CA ASP A 62 0.05 -14.06 -8.33
C ASP A 62 -0.56 -14.13 -9.75
N ASN A 63 -0.20 -13.18 -10.62
CA ASN A 63 -0.57 -13.09 -12.02
C ASN A 63 -2.09 -12.89 -12.22
N ASP A 64 -2.72 -12.07 -11.37
CA ASP A 64 -4.13 -11.69 -11.43
C ASP A 64 -4.40 -10.34 -12.13
N ASP A 65 -3.38 -9.75 -12.76
CA ASP A 65 -3.35 -8.42 -13.37
C ASP A 65 -3.49 -7.26 -12.34
N GLY A 66 -3.48 -7.57 -11.05
CA GLY A 66 -3.48 -6.64 -9.92
C GLY A 66 -2.09 -6.41 -9.32
N LYS A 67 -1.95 -5.32 -8.55
CA LYS A 67 -0.73 -5.07 -7.78
C LYS A 67 -0.83 -5.70 -6.39
N ASP A 68 0.13 -6.55 -6.10
CA ASP A 68 0.36 -7.14 -4.80
C ASP A 68 1.42 -6.38 -3.98
N PHE A 69 1.39 -6.60 -2.67
CA PHE A 69 2.31 -5.99 -1.72
C PHE A 69 3.07 -7.03 -0.90
N VAL A 70 4.40 -6.89 -0.83
CA VAL A 70 5.27 -7.69 0.05
C VAL A 70 6.01 -6.76 1.00
N THR A 71 6.16 -7.18 2.26
CA THR A 71 6.80 -6.43 3.35
C THR A 71 7.69 -7.30 4.23
#